data_AF-A0A368F6J0-F1
#
_entry.id   AF-A0A368F6J0-F1
#
_cell.length_a   1.000
_cell.length_b   1.000
_cell.length_c   1.000
_cell.angle_alpha   90.00
_cell.angle_beta   90.00
_cell.angle_gamma   90.00
#
_symmetry.space_group_name_H-M   'P 1'
#
loop_
_entity.id
_entity.type
_entity.pdbx_description
1 polymer ?
#
loop_
_entity_poly.entity_id
_entity_poly.type
_entity_poly.pdbx_seq_one_letter_code
_entity_poly.pdbx_strand_id
1 'polypeptide(L)'
;MIWETIVKVVVLSLSLASAIELGDIPPQLKRLIPVELRDFITDLSVADFSVLVELYKNSSMYNSEEEIMAAIKAKSPATAAKIEKFQELIGNKVAALGPEAKAFAEEILGNARKVHAQHFAGRRPSRDELLKNTLDRMNRFKMLSAAGKADFQKQFPSLASVLGNEQLAKFLENNTAKVLENNN
;
A
#
# COMPACT_ATOMS: atom_id res chain seq x y z
N MET A 1 -7.95 4.96 14.88
CA MET A 1 -9.23 4.42 14.35
C MET A 1 -9.28 4.28 12.81
N ILE A 2 -8.99 5.28 11.96
CA ILE A 2 -8.99 5.08 10.49
C ILE A 2 -7.65 4.49 9.98
N TRP A 3 -6.52 4.97 10.49
CA TRP A 3 -5.17 4.58 10.06
C TRP A 3 -4.73 3.18 10.54
N GLU A 4 -5.29 2.66 11.63
CA GLU A 4 -5.03 1.31 12.14
C GLU A 4 -5.61 0.21 11.24
N THR A 5 -6.73 0.49 10.58
CA THR A 5 -7.37 -0.38 9.57
C THR A 5 -6.49 -0.42 8.30
N ILE A 6 -6.03 0.75 7.88
CA ILE A 6 -5.20 0.93 6.68
C ILE A 6 -3.88 0.14 6.68
N VAL A 7 -3.20 0.02 7.81
CA VAL A 7 -1.90 -0.66 7.85
C VAL A 7 -2.08 -2.18 7.90
N LYS A 8 -3.16 -2.66 8.53
CA LYS A 8 -3.57 -4.07 8.52
C LYS A 8 -3.77 -4.54 7.08
N VAL A 9 -4.44 -3.72 6.29
CA VAL A 9 -4.64 -3.90 4.84
C VAL A 9 -3.32 -4.00 4.08
N VAL A 10 -2.35 -3.12 4.34
CA VAL A 10 -1.06 -3.13 3.64
C VAL A 10 -0.26 -4.40 3.98
N VAL A 11 -0.29 -4.86 5.23
CA VAL A 11 0.37 -6.11 5.65
C VAL A 11 -0.29 -7.35 5.01
N LEU A 12 -1.62 -7.40 4.95
CA LEU A 12 -2.35 -8.52 4.34
C LEU A 12 -2.24 -8.54 2.80
N SER A 13 -2.14 -7.37 2.17
CA SER A 13 -1.86 -7.24 0.73
C SER A 13 -0.42 -7.69 0.36
N LEU A 14 0.51 -7.60 1.31
CA LEU A 14 1.91 -8.04 1.12
C LEU A 14 2.10 -9.55 1.21
N SER A 15 1.15 -10.30 1.79
CA SER A 15 1.22 -11.77 1.87
C SER A 15 1.14 -12.46 0.51
N LEU A 16 0.71 -11.77 -0.56
CA LEU A 16 0.82 -12.27 -1.94
C LEU A 16 1.82 -11.55 -2.81
N ALA A 17 2.20 -10.31 -2.48
CA ALA A 17 3.27 -9.65 -3.24
C ALA A 17 4.60 -10.41 -3.09
N SER A 18 4.84 -11.08 -1.96
CA SER A 18 6.16 -11.65 -1.65
C SER A 18 6.42 -13.07 -2.16
N ALA A 19 5.42 -13.89 -2.46
CA ALA A 19 5.67 -15.30 -2.79
C ALA A 19 5.48 -15.70 -4.26
N ILE A 20 4.70 -14.97 -5.08
CA ILE A 20 4.39 -15.44 -6.46
C ILE A 20 4.55 -14.36 -7.56
N GLU A 21 4.48 -13.05 -7.31
CA GLU A 21 4.48 -12.05 -8.43
C GLU A 21 5.40 -10.82 -8.30
N LEU A 22 6.31 -10.73 -7.32
CA LEU A 22 7.35 -9.68 -7.29
C LEU A 22 8.37 -9.80 -8.44
N GLY A 23 8.41 -10.93 -9.13
CA GLY A 23 9.20 -11.12 -10.36
C GLY A 23 8.68 -10.29 -11.53
N ASP A 24 7.35 -10.09 -11.61
CA ASP A 24 6.68 -9.45 -12.74
C ASP A 24 6.38 -7.96 -12.54
N ILE A 25 6.63 -7.44 -11.33
CA ILE A 25 6.60 -6.00 -11.06
C ILE A 25 7.80 -5.36 -11.77
N PRO A 26 7.58 -4.50 -12.79
CA PRO A 26 8.66 -3.81 -13.47
C PRO A 26 9.60 -3.17 -12.45
N PRO A 27 10.94 -3.26 -12.62
CA PRO A 27 11.91 -2.71 -11.66
C PRO A 27 11.65 -1.24 -11.29
N GLN A 28 11.00 -0.49 -12.18
CA GLN A 28 10.56 0.89 -11.95
C GLN A 28 9.45 0.98 -10.88
N LEU A 29 8.52 0.01 -10.84
CA LEU A 29 7.46 -0.06 -9.84
C LEU A 29 7.96 -0.57 -8.48
N LYS A 30 9.06 -1.33 -8.41
CA LYS A 30 9.69 -1.70 -7.11
C LYS A 30 10.17 -0.48 -6.33
N ARG A 31 10.49 0.62 -7.03
CA ARG A 31 10.84 1.90 -6.39
C ARG A 31 9.64 2.58 -5.73
N LEU A 32 8.40 2.17 -6.06
CA LEU A 32 7.17 2.68 -5.43
C LEU A 32 6.99 2.19 -4.00
N ILE A 33 7.73 1.16 -3.59
CA ILE A 33 7.63 0.59 -2.24
C ILE A 33 8.25 1.60 -1.26
N PRO A 34 7.47 2.14 -0.31
CA PRO A 34 8.01 3.04 0.71
C PRO A 34 9.10 2.35 1.52
N VAL A 35 10.11 3.12 1.97
CA VAL A 35 11.16 2.59 2.85
C VAL A 35 10.56 1.96 4.10
N GLU A 36 9.56 2.59 4.70
CA GLU A 36 8.87 2.07 5.88
C GLU A 36 8.24 0.70 5.63
N LEU A 37 7.69 0.49 4.43
CA LEU A 37 7.11 -0.78 4.02
C LEU A 37 8.19 -1.84 3.78
N ARG A 38 9.29 -1.47 3.13
CA ARG A 38 10.43 -2.36 2.91
C ARG A 38 11.07 -2.79 4.22
N ASP A 39 11.25 -1.86 5.15
CA ASP A 39 11.87 -2.12 6.45
C ASP A 39 10.97 -3.04 7.27
N PHE A 40 9.65 -2.81 7.26
CA PHE A 40 8.68 -3.74 7.84
C PHE A 40 8.80 -5.15 7.25
N ILE A 41 8.78 -5.30 5.91
CA ILE A 41 8.92 -6.60 5.24
C ILE A 41 10.23 -7.30 5.62
N THR A 42 11.32 -6.53 5.73
CA THR A 42 12.66 -7.05 6.06
C THR A 42 12.77 -7.47 7.53
N ASP A 43 12.00 -6.85 8.43
CA ASP A 43 11.90 -7.24 9.84
C ASP A 43 11.06 -8.52 10.05
N LEU A 44 10.24 -8.92 9.07
CA LEU A 44 9.47 -10.17 9.14
C LEU A 44 10.38 -11.39 8.97
N SER A 45 10.27 -12.34 9.90
CA SER A 45 10.92 -13.64 9.82
C SER A 45 10.16 -14.60 8.90
N VAL A 46 10.78 -15.73 8.53
CA VAL A 46 10.11 -16.80 7.78
C VAL A 46 8.85 -17.31 8.50
N ALA A 47 8.87 -17.34 9.84
CA ALA A 47 7.72 -17.73 10.64
C ALA A 47 6.60 -16.68 10.56
N ASP A 48 6.95 -15.39 10.60
CA ASP A 48 5.99 -14.30 10.40
C ASP A 48 5.33 -14.39 9.02
N PHE A 49 6.12 -14.59 7.95
CA PHE A 49 5.60 -14.78 6.60
C PHE A 49 4.66 -15.98 6.49
N SER A 50 4.99 -17.09 7.15
CA SER A 50 4.16 -18.30 7.13
C SER A 50 2.79 -18.05 7.78
N VAL A 51 2.73 -17.27 8.86
CA VAL A 51 1.46 -16.84 9.48
C VAL A 51 0.65 -15.97 8.52
N LEU A 52 1.28 -14.98 7.89
CA LEU A 52 0.60 -14.08 6.95
C LEU A 52 0.08 -14.81 5.71
N VAL A 53 0.87 -15.71 5.12
CA VAL A 53 0.49 -16.50 3.95
C VAL A 53 -0.68 -17.43 4.25
N GLU A 54 -0.69 -18.06 5.42
CA GLU A 54 -1.79 -18.94 5.83
C GLU A 54 -3.10 -18.16 6.00
N LEU A 55 -3.05 -17.02 6.69
CA LEU A 55 -4.22 -16.16 6.85
C LEU A 55 -4.72 -15.60 5.54
N TYR A 56 -3.80 -15.26 4.65
CA TYR A 56 -4.12 -14.84 3.30
C TYR A 56 -4.85 -15.95 2.52
N LYS A 57 -4.38 -17.21 2.60
CA LYS A 57 -5.06 -18.35 1.94
C LYS A 57 -6.45 -18.60 2.51
N ASN A 58 -6.63 -18.33 3.79
CA ASN A 58 -7.90 -18.45 4.51
C ASN A 58 -8.65 -17.11 4.61
N SER A 59 -8.32 -16.14 3.75
CA SER A 59 -8.87 -14.78 3.79
C SER A 59 -10.40 -14.74 3.74
N SER A 60 -11.03 -15.68 3.02
CA SER A 60 -12.49 -15.81 2.92
C SER A 60 -13.18 -16.23 4.22
N MET A 61 -12.43 -16.69 5.23
CA MET A 61 -12.96 -17.01 6.55
C MET A 61 -13.15 -15.79 7.44
N TYR A 62 -12.64 -14.62 7.03
CA TYR A 62 -12.66 -13.40 7.81
C TYR A 62 -13.51 -12.33 7.11
N ASN A 63 -14.41 -11.71 7.86
CA ASN A 63 -15.33 -10.68 7.37
C ASN A 63 -14.83 -9.27 7.70
N SER A 64 -13.80 -9.15 8.55
CA SER A 64 -13.26 -7.88 9.00
C SER A 64 -11.76 -7.94 9.28
N GLU A 65 -11.12 -6.78 9.32
CA GLU A 65 -9.70 -6.67 9.65
C GLU A 65 -9.43 -6.93 11.13
N GLU A 66 -10.41 -6.66 11.98
CA GLU A 66 -10.41 -6.99 13.40
C GLU A 66 -10.34 -8.50 13.61
N GLU A 67 -11.13 -9.27 12.86
CA GLU A 67 -11.10 -10.74 12.89
C GLU A 67 -9.74 -11.27 12.44
N ILE A 68 -9.15 -10.68 11.39
CA ILE A 68 -7.83 -11.09 10.91
C ILE A 68 -6.75 -10.80 11.95
N MET A 69 -6.75 -9.62 12.57
CA MET A 69 -5.79 -9.33 13.63
C MET A 69 -5.97 -10.21 14.86
N ALA A 70 -7.21 -10.55 15.23
CA ALA A 70 -7.47 -11.50 16.29
C ALA A 70 -6.87 -12.87 15.94
N ALA A 71 -7.03 -13.33 14.70
CA ALA A 71 -6.44 -14.57 14.21
C ALA A 71 -4.90 -14.52 14.19
N ILE A 72 -4.29 -13.40 13.75
CA ILE A 72 -2.83 -13.19 13.82
C ILE A 72 -2.36 -13.26 15.27
N LYS A 73 -3.02 -12.55 16.19
CA LYS A 73 -2.66 -12.53 17.61
C LYS A 73 -2.75 -13.91 18.24
N ALA A 74 -3.80 -14.67 17.94
CA ALA A 74 -3.98 -16.02 18.44
C ALA A 74 -2.88 -16.98 17.93
N LYS A 75 -2.46 -16.81 16.68
CA LYS A 75 -1.48 -17.68 16.03
C LYS A 75 -0.03 -17.30 16.30
N SER A 76 0.24 -16.00 16.34
CA SER A 76 1.55 -15.43 16.58
C SER A 76 1.43 -14.01 17.15
N PRO A 77 1.47 -13.88 18.50
CA PRO A 77 1.53 -12.58 19.16
C PRO A 77 2.72 -11.74 18.70
N ALA A 78 3.86 -12.37 18.38
CA ALA A 78 5.05 -11.69 17.89
C ALA A 78 4.82 -11.05 16.51
N THR A 79 4.17 -11.78 15.58
CA THR A 79 3.79 -11.24 14.27
C THR A 79 2.79 -10.10 14.44
N ALA A 80 1.79 -10.25 15.31
CA ALA A 80 0.84 -9.19 15.60
C ALA A 80 1.53 -7.90 16.11
N ALA A 81 2.48 -8.04 17.04
CA ALA A 81 3.21 -6.90 17.60
C ALA A 81 4.01 -6.13 16.54
N LYS A 82 4.64 -6.84 15.59
CA LYS A 82 5.34 -6.19 14.46
C LYS A 82 4.40 -5.41 13.56
N ILE A 83 3.21 -5.99 13.28
CA ILE A 83 2.18 -5.31 12.50
C ILE A 83 1.72 -4.06 13.22
N GLU A 84 1.33 -4.18 14.51
CA GLU A 84 0.89 -3.08 15.36
C GLU A 84 1.89 -1.93 15.39
N LYS A 85 3.18 -2.25 15.58
CA LYS A 85 4.27 -1.26 15.52
C LYS A 85 4.36 -0.54 14.17
N PHE A 86 4.21 -1.27 13.07
CA PHE A 86 4.16 -0.66 11.74
C PHE A 86 2.93 0.23 11.58
N GLN A 87 1.78 -0.16 12.16
CA GLN A 87 0.59 0.68 12.12
C GLN A 87 0.80 1.99 12.83
N GLU A 88 1.31 1.90 14.06
CA GLU A 88 1.57 3.05 14.91
C GLU A 88 2.53 4.03 14.24
N LEU A 89 3.60 3.52 13.61
CA LEU A 89 4.54 4.34 12.85
C LEU A 89 3.85 5.15 11.75
N ILE A 90 3.04 4.51 10.91
CA ILE A 90 2.34 5.19 9.81
C ILE A 90 1.26 6.12 10.36
N GLY A 91 0.53 5.71 11.39
CA GLY A 91 -0.47 6.53 12.08
C GLY A 91 0.11 7.83 12.61
N ASN A 92 1.25 7.75 13.29
CA ASN A 92 1.96 8.91 13.83
C ASN A 92 2.43 9.85 12.71
N LYS A 93 2.95 9.31 11.60
CA LYS A 93 3.34 10.11 10.43
C LYS A 93 2.15 10.83 9.79
N VAL A 94 1.01 10.15 9.63
CA VAL A 94 -0.23 10.77 9.09
C VAL A 94 -0.78 11.82 10.05
N ALA A 95 -0.76 11.56 11.36
CA ALA A 95 -1.24 12.49 12.37
C ALA A 95 -0.40 13.79 12.42
N ALA A 96 0.89 13.69 12.08
CA ALA A 96 1.83 14.82 12.04
C ALA A 96 1.74 15.66 10.76
N LEU A 97 0.90 15.28 9.78
CA LEU A 97 0.66 16.07 8.57
C LEU A 97 -0.31 17.22 8.84
N GLY A 98 -0.06 18.35 8.17
CA GLY A 98 -1.00 19.44 8.01
C GLY A 98 -2.21 19.05 7.16
N PRO A 99 -3.29 19.85 7.16
CA PRO A 99 -4.60 19.43 6.65
C PRO A 99 -4.61 18.94 5.19
N GLU A 100 -3.93 19.65 4.29
CA GLU A 100 -3.89 19.30 2.86
C GLU A 100 -3.14 17.98 2.61
N ALA A 101 -1.94 17.85 3.18
CA ALA A 101 -1.12 16.66 3.02
C ALA A 101 -1.76 15.45 3.72
N LYS A 102 -2.41 15.67 4.86
CA LYS A 102 -3.16 14.65 5.60
C LYS A 102 -4.33 14.13 4.79
N ALA A 103 -5.13 15.02 4.19
CA ALA A 103 -6.25 14.61 3.34
C ALA A 103 -5.77 13.76 2.14
N PHE A 104 -4.64 14.14 1.55
CA PHE A 104 -4.01 13.34 0.49
C PHE A 104 -3.52 11.98 0.98
N ALA A 105 -2.87 11.91 2.15
CA ALA A 105 -2.45 10.64 2.75
C ALA A 105 -3.67 9.74 3.03
N GLU A 106 -4.73 10.27 3.62
CA GLU A 106 -5.97 9.54 3.88
C GLU A 106 -6.63 9.03 2.60
N GLU A 107 -6.56 9.79 1.49
CA GLU A 107 -7.05 9.37 0.17
C GLU A 107 -6.26 8.15 -0.36
N ILE A 108 -4.93 8.18 -0.33
CA ILE A 108 -4.07 7.05 -0.74
C ILE A 108 -4.45 5.79 0.04
N LEU A 109 -4.61 5.96 1.35
CA LEU A 109 -4.86 4.86 2.26
C LEU A 109 -6.29 4.30 2.12
N GLY A 110 -7.28 5.17 1.89
CA GLY A 110 -8.65 4.75 1.55
C GLY A 110 -8.72 3.96 0.25
N ASN A 111 -7.92 4.32 -0.75
CA ASN A 111 -7.83 3.56 -2.00
C ASN A 111 -7.18 2.19 -1.79
N ALA A 112 -6.17 2.07 -0.92
CA ALA A 112 -5.61 0.78 -0.53
C ALA A 112 -6.68 -0.12 0.12
N ARG A 113 -7.52 0.46 0.99
CA ARG A 113 -8.65 -0.25 1.62
C ARG A 113 -9.64 -0.79 0.59
N LYS A 114 -10.00 -0.01 -0.44
CA LYS A 114 -10.92 -0.46 -1.50
C LYS A 114 -10.35 -1.64 -2.28
N VAL A 115 -9.07 -1.59 -2.65
CA VAL A 115 -8.38 -2.69 -3.34
C VAL A 115 -8.42 -3.97 -2.50
N HIS A 116 -8.27 -3.85 -1.19
CA HIS A 116 -8.30 -4.98 -0.28
C HIS A 116 -9.70 -5.54 -0.04
N ALA A 117 -10.72 -4.68 0.06
CA ALA A 117 -12.11 -5.14 0.11
C ALA A 117 -12.50 -5.90 -1.17
N GLN A 118 -12.06 -5.42 -2.34
CA GLN A 118 -12.21 -6.14 -3.60
C GLN A 118 -11.51 -7.49 -3.57
N HIS A 119 -10.32 -7.55 -2.96
CA HIS A 119 -9.57 -8.78 -2.80
C HIS A 119 -10.35 -9.85 -2.02
N PHE A 120 -10.92 -9.51 -0.86
CA PHE A 120 -11.78 -10.45 -0.11
C PHE A 120 -13.05 -10.84 -0.86
N ALA A 121 -13.56 -9.96 -1.73
CA ALA A 121 -14.66 -10.25 -2.63
C ALA A 121 -14.24 -11.11 -3.85
N GLY A 122 -13.02 -11.66 -3.88
CA GLY A 122 -12.50 -12.50 -4.95
C GLY A 122 -12.03 -11.74 -6.19
N ARG A 123 -12.01 -10.39 -6.15
CA ARG A 123 -11.54 -9.54 -7.24
C ARG A 123 -10.14 -9.02 -6.94
N ARG A 124 -9.18 -9.40 -7.77
CA ARG A 124 -7.85 -8.76 -7.76
C ARG A 124 -7.83 -7.60 -8.75
N PRO A 125 -7.20 -6.47 -8.40
CA PRO A 125 -7.01 -5.40 -9.36
C PRO A 125 -6.13 -5.89 -10.52
N SER A 126 -6.50 -5.54 -11.75
CA SER A 126 -5.67 -5.85 -12.92
C SER A 126 -4.38 -5.03 -12.89
N ARG A 127 -3.38 -5.44 -13.67
CA ARG A 127 -2.16 -4.66 -13.90
C ARG A 127 -2.49 -3.23 -14.32
N ASP A 128 -3.48 -3.05 -15.19
CA ASP A 128 -3.85 -1.73 -15.72
C ASP A 128 -4.53 -0.86 -14.66
N GLU A 129 -5.37 -1.47 -13.81
CA GLU A 129 -5.95 -0.78 -12.66
C GLU A 129 -4.85 -0.33 -11.68
N LEU A 130 -3.82 -1.14 -11.46
CA LEU A 130 -2.67 -0.76 -10.62
C LEU A 130 -1.85 0.38 -11.22
N LEU A 131 -1.58 0.35 -12.54
CA LEU A 131 -0.87 1.42 -13.24
C LEU A 131 -1.67 2.73 -13.20
N LYS A 132 -2.97 2.68 -13.49
CA LYS A 132 -3.88 3.83 -13.44
C LYS A 132 -3.97 4.40 -12.02
N ASN A 133 -4.19 3.56 -11.01
CA ASN A 133 -4.23 4.00 -9.62
C ASN A 133 -2.92 4.67 -9.19
N THR A 134 -1.79 4.21 -9.69
CA THR A 134 -0.49 4.83 -9.43
C THR A 134 -0.39 6.21 -10.09
N LEU A 135 -0.76 6.31 -11.38
CA LEU A 135 -0.76 7.58 -12.11
C LEU A 135 -1.71 8.61 -11.48
N ASP A 136 -2.91 8.20 -11.08
CA ASP A 136 -3.89 9.05 -10.42
C ASP A 136 -3.33 9.63 -9.11
N ARG A 137 -2.62 8.82 -8.32
CA ARG A 137 -1.92 9.29 -7.09
C ARG A 137 -0.82 10.29 -7.41
N MET A 138 -0.05 10.07 -8.47
CA MET A 138 0.99 11.02 -8.91
C MET A 138 0.39 12.35 -9.35
N ASN A 139 -0.70 12.30 -10.12
CA ASN A 139 -1.40 13.50 -10.57
C ASN A 139 -2.01 14.26 -9.38
N ARG A 140 -2.63 13.54 -8.44
CA ARG A 140 -3.16 14.13 -7.21
C ARG A 140 -2.08 14.76 -6.34
N PHE A 141 -0.90 14.14 -6.23
CA PHE A 141 0.26 14.71 -5.54
C PHE A 141 0.75 16.00 -6.23
N LYS A 142 0.80 16.03 -7.56
CA LYS A 142 1.15 17.23 -8.33
C LYS A 142 0.18 18.39 -8.10
N MET A 143 -1.10 18.11 -7.82
CA MET A 143 -2.11 19.13 -7.52
C MET A 143 -2.01 19.73 -6.13
N LEU A 144 -1.23 19.14 -5.21
CA LEU A 144 -1.00 19.74 -3.90
C LEU A 144 -0.24 21.06 -4.02
N SER A 145 -0.51 21.98 -3.09
CA SER A 145 0.26 23.21 -2.93
C SER A 145 1.74 22.90 -2.65
N ALA A 146 2.63 23.87 -2.88
CA ALA A 146 4.05 23.71 -2.54
C ALA A 146 4.25 23.39 -1.05
N ALA A 147 3.45 24.00 -0.17
CA ALA A 147 3.46 23.72 1.27
C ALA A 147 2.96 22.30 1.56
N GLY A 148 1.87 21.85 0.94
CA GLY A 148 1.34 20.51 1.09
C GLY A 148 2.30 19.42 0.62
N LYS A 149 3.01 19.65 -0.50
CA LYS A 149 4.06 18.74 -0.98
C LYS A 149 5.24 18.66 -0.01
N ALA A 150 5.72 19.79 0.48
CA ALA A 150 6.85 19.85 1.41
C ALA A 150 6.50 19.17 2.75
N ASP A 151 5.29 19.39 3.26
CA ASP A 151 4.80 18.76 4.47
C ASP A 151 4.63 17.24 4.31
N PHE A 152 4.04 16.79 3.20
CA PHE A 152 3.96 15.38 2.87
C PHE A 152 5.36 14.74 2.75
N GLN A 153 6.29 15.40 2.07
CA GLN A 153 7.67 14.93 1.91
C GLN A 153 8.41 14.83 3.23
N LYS A 154 8.15 15.71 4.19
CA LYS A 154 8.75 15.64 5.53
C LYS A 154 8.39 14.34 6.24
N GLN A 155 7.14 13.89 6.14
CA GLN A 155 6.68 12.67 6.82
C GLN A 155 6.93 11.40 5.98
N PHE A 156 6.83 11.52 4.66
CA PHE A 156 6.90 10.40 3.70
C PHE A 156 7.87 10.69 2.54
N PRO A 157 9.18 10.84 2.81
CA PRO A 157 10.16 11.30 1.81
C PRO A 157 10.28 10.35 0.61
N SER A 158 10.25 9.03 0.86
CA SER A 158 10.33 8.04 -0.22
C SER A 158 9.11 8.06 -1.13
N LEU A 159 7.91 8.16 -0.55
CA LEU A 159 6.67 8.28 -1.34
C LEU A 159 6.62 9.61 -2.10
N ALA A 160 7.04 10.72 -1.49
CA ALA A 160 7.09 12.00 -2.17
C ALA A 160 8.06 11.97 -3.37
N SER A 161 9.23 11.35 -3.20
CA SER A 161 10.20 11.17 -4.30
C SER A 161 9.62 10.38 -5.46
N VAL A 162 8.85 9.34 -5.15
CA VAL A 162 8.17 8.51 -6.13
C VAL A 162 7.05 9.28 -6.82
N LEU A 163 6.17 9.90 -6.06
CA LEU A 163 4.97 10.58 -6.58
C LEU A 163 5.35 11.82 -7.40
N GLY A 164 6.47 12.46 -7.08
CA GLY A 164 7.06 13.56 -7.84
C GLY A 164 7.92 13.14 -9.04
N ASN A 165 8.08 11.83 -9.32
CA ASN A 165 8.97 11.38 -10.40
C ASN A 165 8.32 11.54 -11.78
N GLU A 166 8.73 12.57 -12.53
CA GLU A 166 8.17 12.84 -13.86
C GLU A 166 8.45 11.77 -14.91
N GLN A 167 9.61 11.09 -14.84
CA GLN A 167 9.95 10.02 -15.78
C GLN A 167 9.01 8.82 -15.57
N LEU A 168 8.71 8.52 -14.32
CA LEU A 168 7.76 7.48 -13.96
C LEU A 168 6.33 7.87 -14.39
N ALA A 169 5.91 9.12 -14.18
CA ALA A 169 4.61 9.58 -14.65
C ALA A 169 4.46 9.39 -16.17
N LYS A 170 5.45 9.82 -16.96
CA LYS A 170 5.47 9.64 -18.42
C LYS A 170 5.46 8.17 -18.84
N PHE A 171 6.23 7.33 -18.12
CA PHE A 171 6.19 5.88 -18.35
C PHE A 171 4.79 5.33 -18.12
N LEU A 172 4.14 5.69 -17.00
CA LEU A 172 2.79 5.23 -16.69
C LEU A 172 1.78 5.72 -17.72
N GLU A 173 1.80 7.01 -18.07
CA GLU A 173 0.94 7.61 -19.11
C GLU A 173 1.03 6.83 -20.43
N ASN A 174 2.24 6.58 -20.92
CA ASN A 174 2.48 5.83 -22.16
C ASN A 174 2.02 4.36 -22.09
N ASN A 175 2.13 3.73 -20.93
CA ASN A 175 1.71 2.34 -20.75
C ASN A 175 0.21 2.20 -20.47
N THR A 176 -0.45 3.24 -19.94
CA THR A 176 -1.91 3.32 -19.84
C THR A 176 -2.57 3.67 -21.18
N ALA A 177 -1.94 4.50 -22.01
CA ALA A 177 -2.45 4.89 -23.33
C ALA A 177 -2.44 3.73 -24.35
N LYS A 178 -1.35 2.93 -24.36
CA LYS A 178 -1.23 1.74 -25.23
C LYS A 178 -2.31 0.66 -25.00
N VAL A 179 -2.93 0.65 -23.82
CA VAL A 179 -4.02 -0.29 -23.50
C VAL A 179 -5.35 0.18 -24.10
N LEU A 180 -5.57 1.49 -24.26
CA LEU A 180 -6.76 2.03 -24.92
C LEU A 180 -6.69 1.84 -26.44
N GLU A 181 -5.49 1.86 -27.03
CA GLU A 181 -5.30 1.59 -28.47
C GLU A 181 -5.44 0.10 -28.84
N ASN A 182 -5.09 -0.82 -27.95
CA ASN A 182 -5.19 -2.28 -28.19
C ASN A 182 -6.58 -2.88 -27.92
N ASN A 183 -7.55 -2.08 -27.46
CA ASN A 183 -8.93 -2.50 -27.20
C ASN A 183 -9.95 -1.86 -28.18
N ASN A 184 -9.46 -1.21 -29.26
CA ASN A 184 -10.22 -0.75 -30.42
C ASN A 184 -9.80 -1.56 -31.66
#